data_AF-A0A231R9B6-F1
#
_entry.id   AF-A0A231R9B6-F1
#
_cell.length_a   1.000
_cell.length_b   1.000
_cell.length_c   1.000
_cell.angle_alpha   90.00
_cell.angle_beta   90.00
_cell.angle_gamma   90.00
#
_symmetry.space_group_name_H-M   'P 1'
#
loop_
_entity.id
_entity.type
_entity.pdbx_description
1 polymer ?
#
loop_
_entity_poly.entity_id
_entity_poly.type
_entity_poly.pdbx_seq_one_letter_code
_entity_poly.pdbx_strand_id
1 'polypeptide(L)'
;MVREPKGMDIKLKTVVHRIYNHLADKQSQDIFQSRMMYSLTNDYRFIMDVVNMLPQSQQLNTLISTIPDISSELIMYGAGSEFNRIICAFPQIKFKCLCDKNPEKQKIGWHGYDVISPQELFENYKDSYVMIVSSKYWREIYEELTSGGVPEGQIINVGKISAELLDLQYFDTDIVRPALNEIFIDAGCFDCETDLSFRKWCDGAYEKIYAFEPDIQNYKKCQVIIERKRIENIYLFPNGLWEEKKTLNFSMQQSQRSKVINKGNERIVTIEGVPLDEIVGEDKVTFIKMDVEGSELEALRGARNTIRQNRPKLAISIYHRDNDIFEIPDYVLSLHSDYRLYIRHYSLGPEETVLYAI
;
A
#
# COMPACT_ATOMS: atom_id res chain seq x y z
N MET A 1 33.64 7.62 33.82
CA MET A 1 33.04 6.29 33.68
C MET A 1 31.78 6.45 32.85
N VAL A 2 31.88 6.23 31.55
CA VAL A 2 30.73 6.25 30.62
C VAL A 2 29.87 5.06 31.02
N ARG A 3 28.63 5.30 31.47
CA ARG A 3 27.69 4.23 31.77
C ARG A 3 27.41 3.49 30.47
N GLU A 4 27.77 2.21 30.41
CA GLU A 4 27.40 1.34 29.30
C GLU A 4 25.86 1.33 29.12
N PRO A 5 25.35 1.40 27.88
CA PRO A 5 23.92 1.33 27.65
C PRO A 5 23.39 -0.06 28.04
N LYS A 6 22.47 -0.11 29.00
CA LYS A 6 21.82 -1.33 29.50
C LYS A 6 21.04 -2.01 28.37
N GLY A 7 21.47 -3.21 27.96
CA GLY A 7 20.68 -4.34 27.38
C GLY A 7 19.78 -4.12 26.14
N MET A 8 18.95 -3.07 26.12
CA MET A 8 17.96 -2.79 25.08
C MET A 8 18.56 -2.02 23.90
N ASP A 9 19.46 -1.06 24.17
CA ASP A 9 20.13 -0.27 23.13
C ASP A 9 21.10 -1.10 22.28
N ILE A 10 21.72 -2.13 22.86
CA ILE A 10 22.61 -3.07 22.16
C ILE A 10 21.80 -3.93 21.18
N LYS A 11 20.55 -4.26 21.53
CA LYS A 11 19.68 -5.11 20.71
C LYS A 11 19.24 -4.40 19.44
N LEU A 12 18.72 -3.17 19.53
CA LEU A 12 18.26 -2.43 18.35
C LEU A 12 19.41 -2.13 17.37
N LYS A 13 20.58 -1.72 17.87
CA LYS A 13 21.76 -1.50 17.03
C LYS A 13 22.16 -2.76 16.25
N THR A 14 22.13 -3.92 16.92
CA THR A 14 22.48 -5.20 16.30
C THR A 14 21.46 -5.60 15.23
N VAL A 15 20.16 -5.43 15.52
CA VAL A 15 19.06 -5.68 14.57
C VAL A 15 19.19 -4.79 13.34
N VAL A 16 19.33 -3.47 13.53
CA VAL A 16 19.47 -2.50 12.43
C VAL A 16 20.70 -2.81 11.58
N HIS A 17 21.84 -3.10 12.20
CA HIS A 17 23.06 -3.46 11.47
C HIS A 17 22.88 -4.75 10.65
N ARG A 18 22.21 -5.76 11.23
CA ARG A 18 21.90 -7.01 10.53
C ARG A 18 21.03 -6.74 9.31
N ILE A 19 19.92 -6.02 9.47
CA ILE A 19 19.00 -5.70 8.37
C ILE A 19 19.72 -4.94 7.28
N TYR A 20 20.44 -3.87 7.64
CA TYR A 20 21.12 -2.99 6.70
C TYR A 20 22.13 -3.75 5.81
N ASN A 21 22.85 -4.73 6.39
CA ASN A 21 23.80 -5.55 5.65
C ASN A 21 23.15 -6.57 4.70
N HIS A 22 21.86 -6.89 4.87
CA HIS A 22 21.11 -7.74 3.94
C HIS A 22 20.35 -6.93 2.88
N LEU A 23 20.32 -5.60 2.98
CA LEU A 23 19.70 -4.76 1.97
C LEU A 23 20.50 -4.83 0.67
N ALA A 24 19.79 -5.22 -0.37
CA ALA A 24 20.30 -5.65 -1.64
C ALA A 24 20.92 -4.55 -2.50
N ASP A 25 20.50 -3.31 -2.30
CA ASP A 25 20.83 -2.17 -3.14
C ASP A 25 20.76 -0.86 -2.35
N LYS A 26 21.28 0.21 -2.97
CA LYS A 26 21.35 1.55 -2.37
C LYS A 26 19.96 2.14 -2.14
N GLN A 27 19.01 1.92 -3.05
CA GLN A 27 17.65 2.42 -2.90
C GLN A 27 16.97 1.85 -1.64
N SER A 28 17.11 0.55 -1.40
CA SER A 28 16.57 -0.11 -0.21
C SER A 28 17.22 0.42 1.06
N GLN A 29 18.53 0.69 1.03
CA GLN A 29 19.25 1.31 2.15
C GLN A 29 18.72 2.72 2.47
N ASP A 30 18.52 3.54 1.45
CA ASP A 30 18.06 4.92 1.60
C ASP A 30 16.60 4.96 2.08
N ILE A 31 15.73 4.13 1.50
CA ILE A 31 14.33 4.00 1.95
C ILE A 31 14.30 3.48 3.40
N PHE A 32 15.08 2.45 3.74
CA PHE A 32 15.14 1.92 5.10
C PHE A 32 15.55 3.00 6.12
N GLN A 33 16.59 3.79 5.82
CA GLN A 33 17.05 4.86 6.71
C GLN A 33 15.95 5.89 6.95
N SER A 34 15.35 6.43 5.88
CA SER A 34 14.31 7.45 6.00
C SER A 34 13.05 6.89 6.66
N ARG A 35 12.58 5.70 6.28
CA ARG A 35 11.42 5.05 6.90
C ARG A 35 11.64 4.76 8.38
N MET A 36 12.82 4.28 8.77
CA MET A 36 13.17 4.06 10.16
C MET A 36 13.13 5.38 10.95
N MET A 37 13.68 6.46 10.39
CA MET A 37 13.64 7.77 11.04
C MET A 37 12.22 8.31 11.17
N TYR A 38 11.35 8.10 10.17
CA TYR A 38 9.93 8.39 10.29
C TYR A 38 9.28 7.61 11.44
N SER A 39 9.43 6.28 11.47
CA SER A 39 8.88 5.44 12.55
C SER A 39 9.34 5.85 13.95
N LEU A 40 10.57 6.35 14.08
CA LEU A 40 11.13 6.76 15.38
C LEU A 40 10.72 8.17 15.83
N THR A 41 10.36 9.04 14.89
CA THR A 41 10.19 10.49 15.17
C THR A 41 8.81 11.03 14.82
N ASN A 42 8.04 10.32 14.01
CA ASN A 42 6.83 10.80 13.32
C ASN A 42 7.07 12.07 12.48
N ASP A 43 8.33 12.33 12.10
CA ASP A 43 8.68 13.48 11.27
C ASP A 43 8.45 13.17 9.80
N TYR A 44 7.38 13.74 9.25
CA TYR A 44 6.93 13.50 7.88
C TYR A 44 7.97 13.88 6.81
N ARG A 45 8.98 14.70 7.15
CA ARG A 45 10.07 15.04 6.22
C ARG A 45 10.78 13.79 5.70
N PHE A 46 10.94 12.76 6.53
CA PHE A 46 11.55 11.51 6.10
C PHE A 46 10.67 10.70 5.13
N ILE A 47 9.34 10.86 5.16
CA ILE A 47 8.48 10.30 4.12
C ILE A 47 8.66 11.05 2.81
N MET A 48 8.79 12.38 2.88
CA MET A 48 9.09 13.17 1.69
C MET A 48 10.43 12.80 1.07
N ASP A 49 11.45 12.48 1.88
CA ASP A 49 12.71 11.96 1.37
C ASP A 49 12.50 10.66 0.58
N VAL A 50 11.67 9.73 1.07
CA VAL A 50 11.31 8.49 0.37
C VAL A 50 10.55 8.77 -0.94
N VAL A 51 9.54 9.64 -0.89
CA VAL A 51 8.74 10.01 -2.07
C VAL A 51 9.63 10.67 -3.13
N ASN A 52 10.60 11.48 -2.72
CA ASN A 52 11.57 12.13 -3.61
C ASN A 52 12.59 11.15 -4.23
N MET A 53 12.72 9.93 -3.71
CA MET A 53 13.57 8.88 -4.30
C MET A 53 12.86 8.08 -5.40
N LEU A 54 11.53 8.19 -5.51
CA LEU A 54 10.77 7.44 -6.51
C LEU A 54 11.16 7.89 -7.93
N PRO A 55 11.30 6.99 -8.92
CA PRO A 55 11.56 7.39 -10.31
C PRO A 55 10.53 8.40 -10.85
N GLN A 56 9.26 8.20 -10.49
CA GLN A 56 8.12 9.06 -10.81
C GLN A 56 8.21 10.44 -10.13
N SER A 57 9.07 10.59 -9.11
CA SER A 57 9.30 11.87 -8.44
C SER A 57 9.86 12.93 -9.37
N GLN A 58 10.56 12.61 -10.46
CA GLN A 58 11.01 13.64 -11.41
C GLN A 58 9.84 14.32 -12.12
N GLN A 59 8.82 13.55 -12.51
CA GLN A 59 7.58 14.09 -13.05
C GLN A 59 6.84 14.90 -11.98
N LEU A 60 6.76 14.37 -10.76
CA LEU A 60 6.15 15.05 -9.61
C LEU A 60 6.91 16.33 -9.21
N ASN A 61 8.24 16.36 -9.30
CA ASN A 61 9.08 17.50 -8.94
C ASN A 61 9.03 18.58 -10.02
N THR A 62 9.00 18.18 -11.29
CA THR A 62 8.74 19.10 -12.41
C THR A 62 7.36 19.73 -12.24
N LEU A 63 6.36 18.91 -11.89
CA LEU A 63 5.01 19.36 -11.57
C LEU A 63 4.99 20.33 -10.38
N ILE A 64 5.61 19.97 -9.26
CA ILE A 64 5.70 20.81 -8.07
C ILE A 64 6.42 22.11 -8.35
N SER A 65 7.42 22.11 -9.24
CA SER A 65 8.15 23.32 -9.60
C SER A 65 7.32 24.32 -10.41
N THR A 66 6.29 23.86 -11.13
CA THR A 66 5.36 24.75 -11.86
C THR A 66 4.18 25.21 -11.01
N ILE A 67 3.84 24.47 -9.93
CA ILE A 67 2.72 24.81 -9.03
C ILE A 67 2.79 26.24 -8.48
N PRO A 68 3.92 26.78 -7.98
CA PRO A 68 3.97 28.13 -7.42
C PRO A 68 3.43 29.20 -8.37
N ASP A 69 3.71 29.08 -9.67
CA ASP A 69 3.32 30.04 -10.70
C ASP A 69 1.83 29.96 -11.07
N ILE A 70 1.16 28.85 -10.76
CA ILE A 70 -0.23 28.57 -11.15
C ILE A 70 -1.16 28.33 -9.95
N SER A 71 -0.62 28.34 -8.73
CA SER A 71 -1.31 27.91 -7.52
C SER A 71 -2.57 28.73 -7.20
N SER A 72 -2.60 30.01 -7.60
CA SER A 72 -3.79 30.85 -7.49
C SER A 72 -4.90 30.47 -8.46
N GLU A 73 -4.59 29.70 -9.51
CA GLU A 73 -5.47 29.28 -10.61
C GLU A 73 -5.65 27.75 -10.67
N LEU A 74 -5.24 27.02 -9.62
CA LEU A 74 -5.30 25.56 -9.58
C LEU A 74 -6.63 25.06 -8.99
N ILE A 75 -7.23 24.05 -9.62
CA ILE A 75 -8.39 23.30 -9.11
C ILE A 75 -8.01 21.85 -8.91
N MET A 76 -8.36 21.26 -7.75
CA MET A 76 -8.08 19.85 -7.49
C MET A 76 -9.30 19.01 -7.79
N TYR A 77 -9.21 18.14 -8.79
CA TYR A 77 -10.29 17.24 -9.19
C TYR A 77 -10.17 15.90 -8.45
N GLY A 78 -11.05 15.71 -7.46
CA GLY A 78 -11.20 14.53 -6.63
C GLY A 78 -11.20 14.87 -5.13
N ALA A 79 -12.36 14.96 -4.49
CA ALA A 79 -12.48 15.32 -3.07
C ALA A 79 -12.48 14.06 -2.18
N GLY A 80 -11.38 13.31 -2.17
CA GLY A 80 -11.26 12.00 -1.49
C GLY A 80 -10.15 11.91 -0.44
N SER A 81 -9.82 10.69 -0.02
CA SER A 81 -8.70 10.42 0.89
C SER A 81 -7.35 10.77 0.26
N GLU A 82 -7.18 10.58 -1.05
CA GLU A 82 -5.95 10.92 -1.78
C GLU A 82 -5.69 12.43 -1.81
N PHE A 83 -6.75 13.25 -1.92
CA PHE A 83 -6.62 14.70 -1.77
C PHE A 83 -5.99 15.07 -0.41
N ASN A 84 -6.48 14.47 0.68
CA ASN A 84 -5.94 14.72 2.02
C ASN A 84 -4.46 14.35 2.12
N ARG A 85 -4.03 13.27 1.46
CA ARG A 85 -2.62 12.87 1.44
C ARG A 85 -1.76 13.88 0.70
N ILE A 86 -2.21 14.35 -0.46
CA ILE A 86 -1.47 15.31 -1.28
C ILE A 86 -1.29 16.64 -0.53
N ILE A 87 -2.33 17.18 0.10
CA ILE A 87 -2.18 18.45 0.84
C ILE A 87 -1.32 18.32 2.10
N CYS A 88 -1.25 17.14 2.71
CA CYS A 88 -0.35 16.86 3.84
C CYS A 88 1.11 16.73 3.37
N ALA A 89 1.33 16.03 2.25
CA ALA A 89 2.67 15.84 1.68
C ALA A 89 3.23 17.13 1.06
N PHE A 90 2.35 17.97 0.51
CA PHE A 90 2.71 19.19 -0.19
C PHE A 90 1.90 20.40 0.36
N PRO A 91 2.12 20.81 1.62
CA PRO A 91 1.36 21.89 2.27
C PRO A 91 1.57 23.26 1.60
N GLN A 92 2.59 23.40 0.76
CA GLN A 92 2.86 24.58 -0.05
C GLN A 92 1.88 24.75 -1.22
N ILE A 93 1.19 23.68 -1.65
CA ILE A 93 0.22 23.77 -2.75
C ILE A 93 -0.95 24.65 -2.31
N LYS A 94 -1.20 25.72 -3.06
CA LYS A 94 -2.42 26.52 -2.98
C LYS A 94 -3.31 26.17 -4.17
N PHE A 95 -4.63 26.24 -3.96
CA PHE A 95 -5.64 25.94 -4.96
C PHE A 95 -6.92 26.73 -4.64
N LYS A 96 -7.77 26.97 -5.65
CA LYS A 96 -9.02 27.74 -5.54
C LYS A 96 -10.13 26.96 -4.85
N CYS A 97 -10.43 25.77 -5.37
CA CYS A 97 -11.51 24.90 -4.91
C CYS A 97 -11.26 23.45 -5.34
N LEU A 98 -12.14 22.56 -4.90
CA LEU A 98 -12.16 21.16 -5.31
C LEU A 98 -13.21 20.96 -6.40
N CYS A 99 -13.02 19.95 -7.25
CA CYS A 99 -14.05 19.47 -8.16
C CYS A 99 -14.35 17.98 -7.87
N ASP A 100 -15.62 17.60 -7.77
CA ASP A 100 -16.03 16.21 -7.55
C ASP A 100 -17.43 15.98 -8.13
N LYS A 101 -17.71 14.77 -8.63
CA LYS A 101 -19.02 14.39 -9.19
C LYS A 101 -20.08 14.18 -8.12
N ASN A 102 -19.70 14.01 -6.86
CA ASN A 102 -20.61 13.71 -5.77
C ASN A 102 -21.48 14.94 -5.39
N PRO A 103 -22.81 14.89 -5.58
CA PRO A 103 -23.68 16.03 -5.31
C PRO A 103 -23.75 16.45 -3.84
N GLU A 104 -23.54 15.51 -2.91
CA GLU A 104 -23.52 15.86 -1.48
C GLU A 104 -22.26 16.65 -1.14
N LYS A 105 -21.09 16.25 -1.65
CA LYS A 105 -19.85 17.03 -1.49
C LYS A 105 -19.98 18.42 -2.11
N GLN A 106 -20.63 18.53 -3.26
CA GLN A 106 -20.88 19.83 -3.91
C GLN A 106 -21.73 20.77 -3.04
N LYS A 107 -22.66 20.24 -2.24
CA LYS A 107 -23.52 21.05 -1.35
C LYS A 107 -22.82 21.45 -0.06
N ILE A 108 -22.07 20.53 0.55
CA ILE A 108 -21.53 20.71 1.92
C ILE A 108 -20.04 21.07 1.94
N GLY A 109 -19.36 21.01 0.79
CA GLY A 109 -17.91 21.10 0.68
C GLY A 109 -17.19 19.82 1.13
N TRP A 110 -15.86 19.89 1.22
CA TRP A 110 -15.03 18.81 1.70
C TRP A 110 -13.84 19.37 2.49
N HIS A 111 -13.74 19.00 3.77
CA HIS A 111 -12.71 19.52 4.70
C HIS A 111 -12.57 21.05 4.72
N GLY A 112 -13.69 21.77 4.60
CA GLY A 112 -13.72 23.23 4.61
C GLY A 112 -13.39 23.89 3.27
N TYR A 113 -13.22 23.11 2.19
CA TYR A 113 -13.07 23.62 0.83
C TYR A 113 -14.39 23.51 0.06
N ASP A 114 -14.68 24.51 -0.75
CA ASP A 114 -15.80 24.48 -1.69
C ASP A 114 -15.55 23.40 -2.75
N VAL A 115 -16.61 22.70 -3.14
CA VAL A 115 -16.56 21.61 -4.13
C VAL A 115 -17.48 21.98 -5.28
N ILE A 116 -16.91 22.25 -6.45
CA ILE A 116 -17.66 22.57 -7.67
C ILE A 116 -17.99 21.30 -8.45
N SER A 117 -19.01 21.39 -9.31
CA SER A 117 -19.33 20.31 -10.26
C SER A 117 -18.40 20.36 -11.48
N PRO A 118 -18.27 19.27 -12.25
CA PRO A 118 -17.53 19.30 -13.52
C PRO A 118 -18.15 20.27 -14.52
N GLN A 119 -19.48 20.42 -14.51
CA GLN A 119 -20.16 21.40 -15.36
C GLN A 119 -19.70 22.83 -15.02
N GLU A 120 -19.66 23.17 -13.73
CA GLU A 120 -19.22 24.47 -13.27
C GLU A 120 -17.74 24.72 -13.57
N LEU A 121 -16.90 23.68 -13.46
CA LEU A 121 -15.49 23.74 -13.90
C LEU A 121 -15.40 24.18 -15.36
N PHE A 122 -16.16 23.54 -16.26
CA PHE A 122 -16.16 23.86 -17.68
C PHE A 122 -16.78 25.21 -18.00
N GLU A 123 -17.74 25.70 -17.22
CA GLU A 123 -18.40 26.98 -17.47
C GLU A 123 -17.56 28.17 -16.96
N ASN A 124 -16.99 28.05 -15.76
CA ASN A 124 -16.47 29.19 -15.01
C ASN A 124 -14.94 29.19 -14.82
N TYR A 125 -14.25 28.09 -15.12
CA TYR A 125 -12.82 27.91 -14.80
C TYR A 125 -11.98 27.41 -15.98
N LYS A 126 -12.33 27.81 -17.21
CA LYS A 126 -11.67 27.34 -18.44
C LYS A 126 -10.17 27.67 -18.55
N ASP A 127 -9.72 28.72 -17.88
CA ASP A 127 -8.32 29.15 -17.90
C ASP A 127 -7.51 28.61 -16.70
N SER A 128 -8.17 27.85 -15.81
CA SER A 128 -7.55 27.29 -14.61
C SER A 128 -6.81 26.00 -14.91
N TYR A 129 -5.75 25.73 -14.14
CA TYR A 129 -5.08 24.44 -14.16
C TYR A 129 -5.91 23.43 -13.35
N VAL A 130 -5.92 22.18 -13.79
CA VAL A 130 -6.67 21.11 -13.13
C VAL A 130 -5.75 19.99 -12.71
N MET A 131 -5.66 19.73 -11.40
CA MET A 131 -4.93 18.61 -10.83
C MET A 131 -5.87 17.44 -10.54
N ILE A 132 -5.76 16.37 -11.31
CA ILE A 132 -6.45 15.11 -11.07
C ILE A 132 -5.72 14.38 -9.94
N VAL A 133 -6.41 14.15 -8.82
CA VAL A 133 -5.82 13.47 -7.65
C VAL A 133 -6.29 12.02 -7.47
N SER A 134 -7.39 11.65 -8.09
CA SER A 134 -8.01 10.32 -7.94
C SER A 134 -7.25 9.26 -8.74
N SER A 135 -6.58 8.31 -8.10
CA SER A 135 -5.92 7.18 -8.78
C SER A 135 -6.90 6.18 -9.39
N LYS A 136 -8.09 6.05 -8.80
CA LYS A 136 -9.10 5.11 -9.30
C LYS A 136 -9.79 5.59 -10.58
N TYR A 137 -10.03 6.89 -10.68
CA TYR A 137 -10.85 7.49 -11.74
C TYR A 137 -10.06 8.41 -12.67
N TRP A 138 -8.73 8.41 -12.61
CA TRP A 138 -7.93 9.39 -13.35
C TRP A 138 -8.17 9.36 -14.86
N ARG A 139 -8.41 8.17 -15.44
CA ARG A 139 -8.65 8.02 -16.89
C ARG A 139 -9.94 8.70 -17.32
N GLU A 140 -11.03 8.38 -16.64
CA GLU A 140 -12.35 8.96 -16.91
C GLU A 140 -12.36 10.47 -16.69
N ILE A 141 -11.70 10.96 -15.64
CA ILE A 141 -11.58 12.40 -15.37
C ILE A 141 -10.74 13.07 -16.47
N TYR A 142 -9.61 12.47 -16.87
CA TYR A 142 -8.77 13.02 -17.95
C TYR A 142 -9.53 13.11 -19.28
N GLU A 143 -10.25 12.05 -19.66
CA GLU A 143 -11.09 12.02 -20.86
C GLU A 143 -12.22 13.06 -20.81
N GLU A 144 -12.85 13.24 -19.65
CA GLU A 144 -13.89 14.26 -19.44
C GLU A 144 -13.33 15.68 -19.57
N LEU A 145 -12.17 15.95 -18.97
CA LEU A 145 -11.51 17.26 -19.02
C LEU A 145 -11.11 17.63 -20.46
N THR A 146 -10.47 16.71 -21.17
CA THR A 146 -10.04 16.92 -22.55
C THR A 146 -11.23 17.07 -23.50
N SER A 147 -12.27 16.24 -23.34
CA SER A 147 -13.52 16.36 -24.11
C SER A 147 -14.29 17.65 -23.80
N GLY A 148 -14.18 18.15 -22.56
CA GLY A 148 -14.71 19.43 -22.10
C GLY A 148 -13.91 20.66 -22.57
N GLY A 149 -12.81 20.45 -23.30
CA GLY A 149 -12.01 21.51 -23.90
C GLY A 149 -10.89 22.05 -23.02
N VAL A 150 -10.55 21.39 -21.91
CA VAL A 150 -9.38 21.76 -21.09
C VAL A 150 -8.10 21.35 -21.84
N PRO A 151 -7.19 22.29 -22.17
CA PRO A 151 -5.91 21.99 -22.80
C PRO A 151 -5.07 21.00 -21.99
N GLU A 152 -4.43 20.03 -22.64
CA GLU A 152 -3.59 19.03 -21.94
C GLU A 152 -2.48 19.66 -21.10
N GLY A 153 -1.90 20.78 -21.56
CA GLY A 153 -0.88 21.52 -20.81
C GLY A 153 -1.38 22.16 -19.51
N GLN A 154 -2.69 22.23 -19.30
CA GLN A 154 -3.33 22.68 -18.06
C GLN A 154 -3.74 21.51 -17.14
N ILE A 155 -3.57 20.26 -17.58
CA ILE A 155 -3.97 19.08 -16.81
C ILE A 155 -2.74 18.46 -16.14
N ILE A 156 -2.85 18.33 -14.83
CA ILE A 156 -1.84 17.77 -13.94
C ILE A 156 -2.37 16.45 -13.40
N ASN A 157 -1.81 15.31 -13.84
CA ASN A 157 -2.40 14.01 -13.54
C ASN A 157 -1.63 13.24 -12.45
N VAL A 158 -1.79 13.67 -11.20
CA VAL A 158 -1.19 12.99 -10.03
C VAL A 158 -1.85 11.61 -9.81
N GLY A 159 -3.15 11.48 -10.10
CA GLY A 159 -3.86 10.20 -10.02
C GLY A 159 -3.24 9.11 -10.90
N LYS A 160 -2.79 9.47 -12.11
CA LYS A 160 -2.05 8.55 -12.99
C LYS A 160 -0.73 8.09 -12.36
N ILE A 161 0.04 9.02 -11.80
CA ILE A 161 1.32 8.70 -11.13
C ILE A 161 1.09 7.73 -9.97
N SER A 162 0.09 8.00 -9.13
CA SER A 162 -0.29 7.12 -8.02
C SER A 162 -0.72 5.73 -8.51
N ALA A 163 -1.52 5.66 -9.58
CA ALA A 163 -1.93 4.38 -10.16
C ALA A 163 -0.75 3.58 -10.72
N GLU A 164 0.19 4.23 -11.41
CA GLU A 164 1.39 3.58 -11.95
C GLU A 164 2.33 3.05 -10.86
N LEU A 165 2.40 3.74 -9.72
CA LEU A 165 3.14 3.25 -8.54
C LEU A 165 2.48 2.00 -7.95
N LEU A 166 1.16 2.03 -7.76
CA LEU A 166 0.40 0.90 -7.21
C LEU A 166 0.41 -0.32 -8.14
N ASP A 167 0.40 -0.13 -9.47
CA ASP A 167 0.49 -1.21 -10.46
C ASP A 167 1.78 -2.05 -10.33
N LEU A 168 2.85 -1.48 -9.76
CA LEU A 168 4.12 -2.17 -9.50
C LEU A 168 4.15 -2.90 -8.15
N GLN A 169 3.24 -2.55 -7.23
CA GLN A 169 3.26 -3.06 -5.87
C GLN A 169 3.16 -4.59 -5.86
N TYR A 170 4.02 -5.22 -5.05
CA TYR A 170 4.18 -6.68 -4.90
C TYR A 170 4.77 -7.42 -6.12
N PHE A 171 4.63 -6.89 -7.33
CA PHE A 171 5.03 -7.56 -8.59
C PHE A 171 6.12 -6.81 -9.35
N ASP A 172 6.92 -6.02 -8.65
CA ASP A 172 8.01 -5.22 -9.19
C ASP A 172 9.07 -6.09 -9.88
N THR A 173 9.07 -6.07 -11.21
CA THR A 173 9.88 -6.99 -12.04
C THR A 173 11.39 -6.79 -11.95
N ASP A 174 11.84 -5.67 -11.37
CA ASP A 174 13.26 -5.45 -11.06
C ASP A 174 13.71 -6.24 -9.82
N ILE A 175 12.76 -6.71 -8.99
CA ILE A 175 13.01 -7.43 -7.74
C ILE A 175 12.54 -8.87 -7.83
N VAL A 176 11.30 -9.07 -8.27
CA VAL A 176 10.63 -10.39 -8.30
C VAL A 176 10.25 -10.78 -9.71
N ARG A 177 10.46 -12.04 -10.05
CA ARG A 177 10.05 -12.62 -11.33
C ARG A 177 9.19 -13.86 -11.10
N PRO A 178 8.21 -14.14 -11.99
CA PRO A 178 7.39 -15.33 -11.87
C PRO A 178 8.26 -16.58 -12.08
N ALA A 179 8.05 -17.58 -11.25
CA ALA A 179 8.55 -18.92 -11.44
C ALA A 179 7.48 -19.80 -12.13
N LEU A 180 7.86 -21.00 -12.54
CA LEU A 180 6.88 -21.99 -12.98
C LEU A 180 6.06 -22.47 -11.77
N ASN A 181 4.77 -22.72 -12.00
CA ASN A 181 3.84 -23.29 -11.02
C ASN A 181 3.77 -22.49 -9.71
N GLU A 182 3.59 -21.16 -9.81
CA GLU A 182 3.47 -20.34 -8.60
C GLU A 182 2.26 -20.75 -7.76
N ILE A 183 2.51 -20.96 -6.46
CA ILE A 183 1.50 -21.07 -5.41
C ILE A 183 1.60 -19.80 -4.57
N PHE A 184 0.62 -18.93 -4.75
CA PHE A 184 0.59 -17.59 -4.17
C PHE A 184 -0.33 -17.51 -2.96
N ILE A 185 0.14 -16.81 -1.93
CA ILE A 185 -0.65 -16.47 -0.74
C ILE A 185 -0.93 -14.97 -0.77
N ASP A 186 -2.20 -14.60 -0.88
CA ASP A 186 -2.67 -13.22 -0.67
C ASP A 186 -3.27 -13.10 0.73
N ALA A 187 -2.44 -12.69 1.70
CA ALA A 187 -2.91 -12.39 3.04
C ALA A 187 -3.43 -10.94 3.11
N GLY A 188 -4.76 -10.82 3.21
CA GLY A 188 -5.48 -9.54 3.13
C GLY A 188 -5.83 -9.17 1.70
N CYS A 189 -6.70 -9.95 1.04
CA CYS A 189 -6.99 -9.78 -0.39
C CYS A 189 -7.99 -8.67 -0.72
N PHE A 190 -8.74 -8.15 0.26
CA PHE A 190 -9.67 -7.02 0.16
C PHE A 190 -10.75 -7.12 -0.95
N ASP A 191 -10.37 -6.89 -2.21
CA ASP A 191 -11.22 -6.94 -3.39
C ASP A 191 -10.63 -7.74 -4.57
N CYS A 192 -9.62 -8.59 -4.31
CA CYS A 192 -8.96 -9.45 -5.30
C CYS A 192 -8.22 -8.71 -6.44
N GLU A 193 -8.02 -7.39 -6.37
CA GLU A 193 -7.23 -6.68 -7.40
C GLU A 193 -5.75 -7.14 -7.40
N THR A 194 -5.21 -7.49 -6.23
CA THR A 194 -3.87 -8.11 -6.10
C THR A 194 -3.82 -9.49 -6.77
N ASP A 195 -4.85 -10.32 -6.59
CA ASP A 195 -4.96 -11.64 -7.23
C ASP A 195 -5.01 -11.54 -8.78
N LEU A 196 -5.74 -10.54 -9.30
CA LEU A 196 -5.78 -10.25 -10.73
C LEU A 196 -4.42 -9.78 -11.26
N SER A 197 -3.72 -8.97 -10.47
CA SER A 197 -2.37 -8.49 -10.78
C SER A 197 -1.36 -9.65 -10.78
N PHE A 198 -1.44 -10.56 -9.80
CA PHE A 198 -0.65 -11.79 -9.77
C PHE A 198 -0.92 -12.66 -11.01
N ARG A 199 -2.19 -12.88 -11.37
CA ARG A 199 -2.56 -13.62 -12.59
C ARG A 199 -1.93 -13.00 -13.83
N LYS A 200 -1.97 -11.68 -13.96
CA LYS A 200 -1.36 -10.95 -15.09
C LYS A 200 0.16 -11.08 -15.07
N TRP A 201 0.78 -10.96 -13.90
CA TRP A 201 2.23 -11.09 -13.72
C TRP A 201 2.76 -12.48 -14.10
N CYS A 202 1.97 -13.53 -13.84
CA CYS A 202 2.26 -14.91 -14.26
C CYS A 202 1.85 -15.24 -15.72
N ASP A 203 1.34 -14.28 -16.50
CA ASP A 203 0.73 -14.52 -17.83
C ASP A 203 -0.35 -15.63 -17.80
N GLY A 204 -1.10 -15.70 -16.69
CA GLY A 204 -2.10 -16.74 -16.42
C GLY A 204 -1.54 -18.11 -16.02
N ALA A 205 -0.22 -18.31 -16.01
CA ALA A 205 0.42 -19.58 -15.68
C ALA A 205 0.81 -19.66 -14.19
N TYR A 206 -0.17 -19.97 -13.34
CA TYR A 206 0.05 -20.26 -11.92
C TYR A 206 -0.63 -21.57 -11.53
N GLU A 207 -0.17 -22.19 -10.44
CA GLU A 207 -0.76 -23.43 -9.95
C GLU A 207 -1.95 -23.13 -9.03
N LYS A 208 -1.79 -22.21 -8.09
CA LYS A 208 -2.80 -21.98 -7.05
C LYS A 208 -2.70 -20.60 -6.38
N ILE A 209 -3.84 -20.08 -5.93
CA ILE A 209 -3.94 -18.89 -5.08
C ILE A 209 -4.67 -19.27 -3.79
N TYR A 210 -4.10 -18.93 -2.63
CA TYR A 210 -4.79 -18.92 -1.34
C TYR A 210 -5.02 -17.47 -0.93
N ALA A 211 -6.27 -17.02 -0.90
CA ALA A 211 -6.65 -15.64 -0.59
C ALA A 211 -7.39 -15.57 0.75
N PHE A 212 -7.00 -14.63 1.61
CA PHE A 212 -7.55 -14.48 2.97
C PHE A 212 -8.17 -13.10 3.15
N GLU A 213 -9.45 -13.05 3.51
CA GLU A 213 -10.17 -11.81 3.81
C GLU A 213 -11.14 -12.03 4.99
N PRO A 214 -10.79 -11.57 6.21
CA PRO A 214 -11.63 -11.77 7.39
C PRO A 214 -12.86 -10.84 7.46
N ASP A 215 -12.88 -9.70 6.77
CA ASP A 215 -14.06 -8.84 6.70
C ASP A 215 -15.12 -9.50 5.80
N ILE A 216 -16.22 -9.94 6.42
CA ILE A 216 -17.27 -10.68 5.72
C ILE A 216 -17.91 -9.92 4.55
N GLN A 217 -17.89 -8.59 4.55
CA GLN A 217 -18.41 -7.80 3.42
C GLN A 217 -17.42 -7.83 2.26
N ASN A 218 -16.13 -7.67 2.54
CA ASN A 218 -15.07 -7.77 1.53
C ASN A 218 -14.95 -9.19 0.98
N TYR A 219 -14.97 -10.20 1.84
CA TYR A 219 -15.02 -11.62 1.46
C TYR A 219 -16.15 -11.90 0.43
N LYS A 220 -17.36 -11.39 0.68
CA LYS A 220 -18.48 -11.53 -0.27
C LYS A 220 -18.24 -10.80 -1.59
N LYS A 221 -17.58 -9.64 -1.57
CA LYS A 221 -17.18 -8.95 -2.81
C LYS A 221 -16.16 -9.79 -3.57
N CYS A 222 -15.16 -10.36 -2.89
CA CYS A 222 -14.17 -11.26 -3.49
C CYS A 222 -14.85 -12.44 -4.17
N GLN A 223 -15.84 -13.09 -3.54
CA GLN A 223 -16.60 -14.18 -4.18
C GLN A 223 -17.23 -13.75 -5.51
N VAL A 224 -17.88 -12.59 -5.55
CA VAL A 224 -18.49 -12.04 -6.78
C VAL A 224 -17.42 -11.71 -7.83
N ILE A 225 -16.28 -11.16 -7.41
CA ILE A 225 -15.18 -10.79 -8.31
C ILE A 225 -14.54 -12.03 -8.92
N ILE A 226 -14.25 -13.06 -8.10
CA ILE A 226 -13.70 -14.35 -8.53
C ILE A 226 -14.58 -14.97 -9.61
N GLU A 227 -15.90 -15.03 -9.38
CA GLU A 227 -16.86 -15.57 -10.36
C GLU A 227 -16.91 -14.72 -11.63
N ARG A 228 -17.09 -13.40 -11.49
CA ARG A 228 -17.24 -12.47 -12.62
C ARG A 228 -15.97 -12.40 -13.49
N LYS A 229 -14.79 -12.42 -12.88
CA LYS A 229 -13.49 -12.32 -13.56
C LYS A 229 -12.92 -13.69 -13.92
N ARG A 230 -13.57 -14.78 -13.52
CA ARG A 230 -13.13 -16.17 -13.76
C ARG A 230 -11.69 -16.36 -13.31
N ILE A 231 -11.41 -16.07 -12.04
CA ILE A 231 -10.11 -16.37 -11.43
C ILE A 231 -10.12 -17.86 -11.12
N GLU A 232 -9.26 -18.61 -11.80
CA GLU A 232 -9.19 -20.08 -11.66
C GLU A 232 -8.26 -20.46 -10.51
N ASN A 233 -8.42 -21.67 -9.95
CA ASN A 233 -7.54 -22.22 -8.91
C ASN A 233 -7.29 -21.29 -7.70
N ILE A 234 -8.29 -20.50 -7.32
CA ILE A 234 -8.28 -19.64 -6.13
C ILE A 234 -9.13 -20.25 -5.00
N TYR A 235 -8.56 -20.26 -3.80
CA TYR A 235 -9.19 -20.73 -2.58
C TYR A 235 -9.32 -19.53 -1.64
N LEU A 236 -10.55 -19.05 -1.44
CA LEU A 236 -10.85 -17.88 -0.62
C LEU A 236 -11.28 -18.30 0.79
N PHE A 237 -10.66 -17.71 1.82
CA PHE A 237 -10.90 -18.02 3.23
C PHE A 237 -11.41 -16.78 3.98
N PRO A 238 -12.51 -16.88 4.75
CA PRO A 238 -13.03 -15.79 5.58
C PRO A 238 -12.29 -15.68 6.92
N ASN A 239 -10.97 -15.90 6.91
CA ASN A 239 -10.13 -16.01 8.09
C ASN A 239 -9.02 -14.96 8.06
N GLY A 240 -8.60 -14.51 9.25
CA GLY A 240 -7.35 -13.76 9.39
C GLY A 240 -6.18 -14.73 9.52
N LEU A 241 -5.01 -14.40 8.96
CA LEU A 241 -3.80 -15.16 9.28
C LEU A 241 -3.25 -14.74 10.64
N TRP A 242 -2.86 -15.72 11.46
CA TRP A 242 -2.36 -15.50 12.81
C TRP A 242 -1.34 -16.57 13.22
N GLU A 243 -0.68 -16.41 14.37
CA GLU A 243 0.35 -17.36 14.82
C GLU A 243 -0.20 -18.73 15.26
N GLU A 244 -1.46 -18.75 15.67
CA GLU A 244 -2.18 -19.93 16.16
C GLU A 244 -3.69 -19.76 15.92
N LYS A 245 -4.45 -20.86 16.01
CA LYS A 245 -5.91 -20.83 15.95
C LYS A 245 -6.47 -20.04 17.12
N LYS A 246 -7.16 -18.93 16.83
CA LYS A 246 -7.64 -18.03 17.88
C LYS A 246 -8.81 -17.18 17.42
N THR A 247 -9.76 -16.92 18.31
CA THR A 247 -10.78 -15.90 18.09
C THR A 247 -10.18 -14.52 18.39
N LEU A 248 -10.22 -13.64 17.39
CA LEU A 248 -9.64 -12.29 17.46
C LEU A 248 -10.74 -11.24 17.45
N ASN A 249 -10.55 -10.18 18.23
CA ASN A 249 -11.38 -8.98 18.15
C ASN A 249 -10.93 -8.17 16.93
N PHE A 250 -11.87 -7.83 16.05
CA PHE A 250 -11.61 -7.20 14.77
C PHE A 250 -12.47 -5.95 14.62
N SER A 251 -11.83 -4.86 14.21
CA SER A 251 -12.52 -3.62 13.87
C SER A 251 -12.84 -3.62 12.39
N MET A 252 -14.13 -3.64 12.04
CA MET A 252 -14.58 -3.42 10.67
C MET A 252 -14.61 -1.93 10.38
N GLN A 253 -13.70 -1.45 9.54
CA GLN A 253 -13.86 -0.18 8.86
C GLN A 253 -14.35 -0.49 7.44
N GLN A 254 -15.31 0.27 6.89
CA GLN A 254 -15.83 0.03 5.52
C GLN A 254 -14.81 0.38 4.40
N SER A 255 -13.50 0.25 4.67
CA SER A 255 -12.36 0.65 3.83
C SER A 255 -11.20 -0.37 3.95
N GLN A 256 -10.10 -0.15 3.22
CA GLN A 256 -8.82 -0.90 3.29
C GLN A 256 -8.07 -0.68 4.62
N ARG A 257 -8.75 -0.74 5.78
CA ARG A 257 -8.15 -0.42 7.10
C ARG A 257 -8.72 -1.27 8.24
N SER A 258 -9.35 -2.39 7.91
CA SER A 258 -9.93 -3.29 8.92
C SER A 258 -8.81 -4.06 9.63
N LYS A 259 -8.78 -4.02 10.97
CA LYS A 259 -7.63 -4.51 11.75
C LYS A 259 -8.02 -5.23 13.03
N VAL A 260 -7.13 -6.09 13.53
CA VAL A 260 -7.26 -6.73 14.86
C VAL A 260 -7.04 -5.67 15.96
N ILE A 261 -7.91 -5.65 16.98
CA ILE A 261 -7.84 -4.67 18.08
C ILE A 261 -7.93 -5.33 19.46
N ASN A 262 -7.16 -4.83 20.43
CA ASN A 262 -7.15 -5.40 21.78
C ASN A 262 -8.31 -4.92 22.67
N LYS A 263 -8.84 -3.69 22.46
CA LYS A 263 -10.02 -3.07 23.12
C LYS A 263 -10.34 -1.72 22.47
N GLY A 264 -11.62 -1.37 22.28
CA GLY A 264 -12.04 -0.06 21.74
C GLY A 264 -13.55 0.15 21.67
N ASN A 265 -13.98 1.40 21.42
CA ASN A 265 -15.39 1.82 21.21
C ASN A 265 -15.88 1.65 19.76
N GLU A 266 -15.12 0.96 18.90
CA GLU A 266 -15.46 0.69 17.51
C GLU A 266 -16.44 -0.49 17.40
N ARG A 267 -17.06 -0.72 16.23
CA ARG A 267 -17.86 -1.94 16.00
C ARG A 267 -16.91 -3.15 16.00
N ILE A 268 -16.78 -3.78 17.16
CA ILE A 268 -16.00 -5.01 17.34
C ILE A 268 -16.82 -6.18 16.76
N VAL A 269 -16.25 -6.88 15.79
CA VAL A 269 -16.68 -8.23 15.42
C VAL A 269 -15.59 -9.22 15.80
N THR A 270 -15.95 -10.49 15.96
CA THR A 270 -14.97 -11.55 16.18
C THR A 270 -14.69 -12.28 14.88
N ILE A 271 -13.43 -12.49 14.57
CA ILE A 271 -12.99 -13.31 13.42
C ILE A 271 -12.18 -14.51 13.93
N GLU A 272 -12.01 -15.50 13.07
CA GLU A 272 -11.09 -16.61 13.33
C GLU A 272 -9.72 -16.33 12.71
N GLY A 273 -8.71 -16.24 13.56
CA GLY A 273 -7.30 -16.28 13.20
C GLY A 273 -6.83 -17.72 13.01
N VAL A 274 -6.10 -18.00 11.93
CA VAL A 274 -5.57 -19.33 11.60
C VAL A 274 -4.10 -19.27 11.17
N PRO A 275 -3.26 -20.25 11.52
CA PRO A 275 -1.90 -20.32 11.02
C PRO A 275 -1.88 -20.80 9.57
N LEU A 276 -1.13 -20.08 8.72
CA LEU A 276 -0.99 -20.42 7.30
C LEU A 276 -0.50 -21.85 7.09
N ASP A 277 0.44 -22.30 7.94
CA ASP A 277 1.01 -23.65 7.90
C ASP A 277 -0.08 -24.75 7.95
N GLU A 278 -1.19 -24.53 8.64
CA GLU A 278 -2.29 -25.50 8.72
C GLU A 278 -3.22 -25.47 7.49
N ILE A 279 -3.23 -24.36 6.75
CA ILE A 279 -4.12 -24.18 5.59
C ILE A 279 -3.48 -24.71 4.31
N VAL A 280 -2.19 -24.43 4.10
CA VAL A 280 -1.48 -24.83 2.87
C VAL A 280 -1.04 -26.29 2.91
N GLY A 281 -0.87 -26.88 4.10
CA GLY A 281 -0.47 -28.29 4.24
C GLY A 281 0.89 -28.58 3.59
N GLU A 282 0.91 -29.48 2.61
CA GLU A 282 2.13 -29.89 1.91
C GLU A 282 2.39 -29.09 0.61
N ASP A 283 1.54 -28.10 0.31
CA ASP A 283 1.73 -27.27 -0.88
C ASP A 283 3.07 -26.54 -0.86
N LYS A 284 3.75 -26.55 -2.00
CA LYS A 284 5.02 -25.84 -2.18
C LYS A 284 4.79 -24.36 -2.48
N VAL A 285 4.36 -23.62 -1.46
CA VAL A 285 4.18 -22.16 -1.52
C VAL A 285 5.43 -21.47 -2.05
N THR A 286 5.29 -20.68 -3.12
CA THR A 286 6.42 -20.04 -3.82
C THR A 286 6.45 -18.53 -3.64
N PHE A 287 5.33 -17.93 -3.24
CA PHE A 287 5.22 -16.49 -3.02
C PHE A 287 4.17 -16.17 -1.95
N ILE A 288 4.55 -15.39 -0.94
CA ILE A 288 3.65 -14.87 0.09
C ILE A 288 3.64 -13.34 0.03
N LYS A 289 2.45 -12.76 -0.19
CA LYS A 289 2.17 -11.35 0.06
C LYS A 289 1.44 -11.21 1.39
N MET A 290 1.81 -10.20 2.19
CA MET A 290 1.08 -9.87 3.42
C MET A 290 0.85 -8.37 3.55
N ASP A 291 -0.43 -8.03 3.66
CA ASP A 291 -0.94 -6.69 3.91
C ASP A 291 -2.18 -6.84 4.80
N VAL A 292 -1.94 -6.98 6.11
CA VAL A 292 -2.95 -7.47 7.08
C VAL A 292 -3.16 -6.48 8.23
N GLU A 293 -2.96 -5.19 7.93
CA GLU A 293 -3.31 -4.05 8.77
C GLU A 293 -2.70 -4.13 10.18
N GLY A 294 -1.41 -4.48 10.23
CA GLY A 294 -0.67 -4.58 11.48
C GLY A 294 -0.72 -5.96 12.12
N SER A 295 -1.01 -7.02 11.39
CA SER A 295 -0.92 -8.42 11.90
C SER A 295 0.20 -9.22 11.23
N GLU A 296 1.10 -8.55 10.51
CA GLU A 296 2.07 -9.16 9.61
C GLU A 296 3.04 -10.08 10.36
N LEU A 297 3.54 -9.64 11.52
CA LEU A 297 4.48 -10.43 12.31
C LEU A 297 3.81 -11.71 12.85
N GLU A 298 2.57 -11.60 13.30
CA GLU A 298 1.76 -12.71 13.82
C GLU A 298 1.40 -13.69 12.68
N ALA A 299 1.02 -13.19 11.51
CA ALA A 299 0.80 -14.00 10.31
C ALA A 299 2.08 -14.71 9.84
N LEU A 300 3.23 -14.02 9.84
CA LEU A 300 4.54 -14.62 9.53
C LEU A 300 4.90 -15.74 10.50
N ARG A 301 4.56 -15.61 11.80
CA ARG A 301 4.74 -16.69 12.78
C ARG A 301 3.89 -17.91 12.50
N GLY A 302 2.67 -17.70 11.99
CA GLY A 302 1.78 -18.77 11.52
C GLY A 302 2.21 -19.40 10.20
N ALA A 303 3.10 -18.76 9.46
CA ALA A 303 3.70 -19.22 8.21
C ALA A 303 5.12 -19.78 8.37
N ARG A 304 5.58 -19.96 9.62
CA ARG A 304 6.98 -20.25 9.93
C ARG A 304 7.49 -21.52 9.26
N ASN A 305 6.73 -22.61 9.29
CA ASN A 305 7.18 -23.86 8.72
C ASN A 305 7.16 -23.80 7.20
N THR A 306 6.13 -23.19 6.61
CA THR A 306 6.03 -22.92 5.18
C THR A 306 7.23 -22.13 4.67
N ILE A 307 7.59 -21.04 5.35
CA ILE A 307 8.74 -20.20 4.97
C ILE A 307 10.05 -20.99 5.12
N ARG A 308 10.20 -21.77 6.20
CA ARG A 308 11.40 -22.59 6.42
C ARG A 308 11.60 -23.66 5.36
N GLN A 309 10.54 -24.35 4.99
CA GLN A 309 10.58 -25.49 4.07
C GLN A 309 10.64 -25.05 2.61
N ASN A 310 9.79 -24.10 2.21
CA ASN A 310 9.59 -23.77 0.81
C ASN A 310 10.45 -22.60 0.34
N ARG A 311 10.95 -21.77 1.27
CA ARG A 311 11.74 -20.58 0.97
C ARG A 311 11.07 -19.66 -0.08
N PRO A 312 9.79 -19.30 0.12
CA PRO A 312 9.04 -18.51 -0.84
C PRO A 312 9.63 -17.11 -0.96
N LYS A 313 9.39 -16.47 -2.11
CA LYS A 313 9.48 -15.01 -2.21
C LYS A 313 8.54 -14.41 -1.19
N LEU A 314 8.92 -13.31 -0.55
CA LEU A 314 8.06 -12.57 0.37
C LEU A 314 7.88 -11.14 -0.15
N ALA A 315 6.66 -10.60 -0.04
CA ALA A 315 6.36 -9.18 -0.23
C ALA A 315 5.44 -8.72 0.91
N ILE A 316 6.02 -8.07 1.93
CA ILE A 316 5.38 -7.80 3.22
C ILE A 316 5.27 -6.30 3.44
N SER A 317 4.06 -5.80 3.72
CA SER A 317 3.85 -4.42 4.15
C SER A 317 4.59 -4.15 5.47
N ILE A 318 5.37 -3.06 5.52
CA ILE A 318 6.16 -2.68 6.71
C ILE A 318 5.86 -1.25 7.18
N TYR A 319 4.59 -0.84 7.09
CA TYR A 319 4.17 0.53 7.40
C TYR A 319 3.01 0.65 8.41
N HIS A 320 2.44 -0.46 8.90
CA HIS A 320 1.25 -0.41 9.75
C HIS A 320 1.56 -0.11 11.21
N ARG A 321 2.68 -0.62 11.73
CA ARG A 321 3.21 -0.32 13.06
C ARG A 321 4.59 0.30 12.95
N ASP A 322 4.92 1.20 13.87
CA ASP A 322 6.24 1.85 13.93
C ASP A 322 7.39 0.82 13.92
N ASN A 323 7.17 -0.32 14.58
CA ASN A 323 8.16 -1.38 14.73
C ASN A 323 8.30 -2.31 13.51
N ASP A 324 7.36 -2.28 12.56
CA ASP A 324 7.36 -3.21 11.42
C ASP A 324 8.63 -3.08 10.58
N ILE A 325 9.17 -1.86 10.49
CA ILE A 325 10.41 -1.56 9.75
C ILE A 325 11.63 -2.32 10.28
N PHE A 326 11.60 -2.79 11.54
CA PHE A 326 12.69 -3.59 12.11
C PHE A 326 12.28 -5.00 12.56
N GLU A 327 11.10 -5.21 13.16
CA GLU A 327 10.69 -6.52 13.67
C GLU A 327 10.44 -7.53 12.54
N ILE A 328 9.82 -7.10 11.43
CA ILE A 328 9.49 -7.98 10.31
C ILE A 328 10.77 -8.46 9.58
N PRO A 329 11.66 -7.56 9.09
CA PRO A 329 12.91 -8.00 8.50
C PRO A 329 13.77 -8.85 9.45
N ASP A 330 13.83 -8.48 10.73
CA ASP A 330 14.58 -9.24 11.73
C ASP A 330 14.04 -10.67 11.89
N TYR A 331 12.71 -10.81 11.94
CA TYR A 331 12.04 -12.10 12.03
C TYR A 331 12.26 -12.95 10.77
N VAL A 332 12.11 -12.38 9.58
CA VAL A 332 12.37 -13.08 8.30
C VAL A 332 13.81 -13.62 8.26
N LEU A 333 14.80 -12.78 8.62
CA LEU A 333 16.20 -13.19 8.68
C LEU A 333 16.49 -14.24 9.77
N SER A 334 15.65 -14.34 10.80
CA SER A 334 15.74 -15.40 11.81
C SER A 334 15.24 -16.76 11.31
N LEU A 335 14.41 -16.76 10.25
CA LEU A 335 13.96 -17.98 9.58
C LEU A 335 14.96 -18.46 8.54
N HIS A 336 15.53 -17.53 7.77
CA HIS A 336 16.60 -17.78 6.80
C HIS A 336 17.53 -16.57 6.74
N SER A 337 18.79 -16.75 7.15
CA SER A 337 19.77 -15.65 7.21
C SER A 337 20.38 -15.30 5.86
N ASP A 338 19.98 -15.98 4.79
CA ASP A 338 20.50 -15.80 3.42
C ASP A 338 19.47 -15.15 2.47
N TYR A 339 18.28 -14.77 2.97
CA TYR A 339 17.37 -13.90 2.23
C TYR A 339 18.04 -12.58 1.88
N ARG A 340 17.91 -12.18 0.62
CA ARG A 340 18.32 -10.86 0.17
C ARG A 340 17.12 -9.92 0.27
N LEU A 341 17.28 -8.82 1.00
CA LEU A 341 16.17 -7.92 1.31
C LEU A 341 16.15 -6.72 0.36
N TYR A 342 14.98 -6.39 -0.18
CA TYR A 342 14.74 -5.13 -0.89
C TYR A 342 13.63 -4.38 -0.20
N ILE A 343 13.69 -3.05 -0.23
CA ILE A 343 12.59 -2.21 0.25
C ILE A 343 12.21 -1.26 -0.87
N ARG A 344 10.92 -1.17 -1.15
CA ARG A 344 10.33 -0.21 -2.10
C ARG A 344 9.12 0.46 -1.50
N HIS A 345 8.73 1.54 -2.16
CA HIS A 345 7.65 2.40 -1.73
C HIS A 345 6.77 2.72 -2.94
N TYR A 346 5.46 2.56 -2.81
CA TYR A 346 4.51 2.59 -3.92
C TYR A 346 3.39 3.62 -3.72
N SER A 347 3.61 4.65 -2.90
CA SER A 347 2.67 5.75 -2.73
C SER A 347 3.36 7.11 -2.68
N LEU A 348 2.54 8.17 -2.63
CA LEU A 348 2.99 9.54 -2.36
C LEU A 348 2.81 9.92 -0.89
N GLY A 349 2.64 8.94 0.00
CA GLY A 349 2.35 9.11 1.42
C GLY A 349 3.14 8.14 2.30
N PRO A 350 2.81 7.99 3.59
CA PRO A 350 3.49 7.07 4.48
C PRO A 350 3.11 5.59 4.27
N GLU A 351 2.11 5.28 3.46
CA GLU A 351 1.64 3.92 3.21
C GLU A 351 2.41 3.22 2.08
N GLU A 352 2.09 1.96 1.79
CA GLU A 352 2.62 1.21 0.64
C GLU A 352 4.15 1.03 0.62
N THR A 353 4.77 0.93 1.81
CA THR A 353 6.18 0.53 1.94
C THR A 353 6.26 -0.99 2.10
N VAL A 354 6.93 -1.67 1.16
CA VAL A 354 6.97 -3.13 1.07
C VAL A 354 8.40 -3.63 1.22
N LEU A 355 8.58 -4.61 2.11
CA LEU A 355 9.77 -5.45 2.20
C LEU A 355 9.63 -6.62 1.23
N TYR A 356 10.60 -6.79 0.34
CA TYR A 356 10.79 -8.04 -0.40
C TYR A 356 11.92 -8.85 0.21
N ALA A 357 11.73 -10.16 0.37
CA ALA A 357 12.79 -11.09 0.75
C ALA A 357 12.87 -12.20 -0.29
N ILE A 358 14.01 -12.28 -0.99
CA ILE A 358 14.24 -13.11 -2.18
C ILE A 358 15.34 -14.13 -1.95
#